data_AF-A4XJK1-F1
#
_entry.id   AF-A4XJK1-F1
#
_cell.length_a   1.000
_cell.length_b   1.000
_cell.length_c   1.000
_cell.angle_alpha   90.00
_cell.angle_beta   90.00
_cell.angle_gamma   90.00
#
_symmetry.space_group_name_H-M   'P 1'
#
loop_
_entity.id
_entity.type
_entity.pdbx_description
1 polymer ?
#
loop_
_entity_poly.entity_id
_entity_poly.type
_entity_poly.pdbx_seq_one_letter_code
_entity_poly.pdbx_strand_id
1 'polypeptide(L)'
;MKNRKKKVAFLSIMTSFVFIFNVFNFSLSYAEDEKYKIVGNYTLQDSKLIESLLNINSLVLKSPKNYLRINDDGSITVNESIKDIVKDDNLILKYKECIKYLNLAIEEGIIEVKDDFSIQLSKNIQLKNKSVKSDKNSIVIQRDPDEPERVYLIEMCRANVNELNGIYLSTLIISGNAALAYSAKVAYWTSKVREGGDWDYKRIYGWNKLYKIVVDGKIEYIHGEDIGNIHYGYTGRSLPLPAEVLCSAAGLAQILTGNFKISWYNSYFDDPKDQEAIRKGISWYEQGL
;
A
#
# COMPACT_ATOMS: atom_id res chain seq x y z
N MET A 1 6.58 -30.36 -19.60
CA MET A 1 6.99 -29.38 -18.57
C MET A 1 6.84 -27.90 -18.96
N LYS A 2 7.16 -27.46 -20.19
CA LYS A 2 7.03 -26.05 -20.64
C LYS A 2 5.59 -25.49 -20.61
N ASN A 3 4.57 -26.31 -20.88
CA ASN A 3 3.16 -25.86 -20.93
C ASN A 3 2.48 -25.65 -19.56
N ARG A 4 2.97 -26.29 -18.47
CA ARG A 4 2.45 -26.04 -17.11
C ARG A 4 2.90 -24.69 -16.56
N LYS A 5 4.17 -24.32 -16.79
CA LYS A 5 4.72 -23.01 -16.35
C LYS A 5 4.04 -21.82 -17.05
N LYS A 6 3.68 -21.95 -18.34
CA LYS A 6 2.89 -20.92 -19.06
C LYS A 6 1.46 -20.80 -18.55
N LYS A 7 0.79 -21.90 -18.20
CA LYS A 7 -0.57 -21.87 -17.61
C LYS A 7 -0.60 -21.24 -16.22
N VAL A 8 0.41 -21.50 -15.38
CA VAL A 8 0.51 -20.90 -14.02
C VAL A 8 0.79 -19.40 -14.11
N ALA A 9 1.67 -18.96 -15.01
CA ALA A 9 1.91 -17.53 -15.24
C ALA A 9 0.68 -16.80 -15.82
N PHE A 10 -0.07 -17.45 -16.72
CA PHE A 10 -1.29 -16.87 -17.31
C PHE A 10 -2.45 -16.80 -16.30
N LEU A 11 -2.59 -17.80 -15.42
CA LEU A 11 -3.54 -17.74 -14.30
C LEU A 11 -3.15 -16.62 -13.34
N SER A 12 -1.89 -16.55 -12.87
CA SER A 12 -1.44 -15.54 -11.89
C SER A 12 -1.59 -14.08 -12.39
N ILE A 13 -1.47 -13.85 -13.71
CA ILE A 13 -1.75 -12.54 -14.34
C ILE A 13 -3.26 -12.26 -14.39
N MET A 14 -4.09 -13.24 -14.76
CA MET A 14 -5.56 -13.08 -14.81
C MET A 14 -6.18 -12.91 -13.41
N THR A 15 -5.61 -13.54 -12.39
CA THR A 15 -6.12 -13.49 -11.01
C THR A 15 -5.83 -12.13 -10.38
N SER A 16 -4.63 -11.58 -10.62
CA SER A 16 -4.30 -10.19 -10.30
C SER A 16 -5.20 -9.20 -11.04
N PHE A 17 -5.49 -9.43 -12.33
CA PHE A 17 -6.35 -8.53 -13.12
C PHE A 17 -7.82 -8.54 -12.68
N VAL A 18 -8.41 -9.70 -12.40
CA VAL A 18 -9.80 -9.83 -11.93
C VAL A 18 -9.96 -9.32 -10.49
N PHE A 19 -8.95 -9.55 -9.64
CA PHE A 19 -8.90 -9.02 -8.29
C PHE A 19 -8.82 -7.49 -8.28
N ILE A 20 -7.87 -6.94 -9.04
CA ILE A 20 -7.72 -5.48 -9.21
C ILE A 20 -9.01 -4.92 -9.81
N PHE A 21 -9.57 -5.49 -10.87
CA PHE A 21 -10.79 -4.96 -11.51
C PHE A 21 -12.02 -4.97 -10.60
N ASN A 22 -12.19 -6.00 -9.75
CA ASN A 22 -13.32 -6.06 -8.81
C ASN A 22 -13.13 -5.15 -7.60
N VAL A 23 -11.94 -5.12 -7.00
CA VAL A 23 -11.63 -4.20 -5.89
C VAL A 23 -11.66 -2.75 -6.40
N PHE A 24 -11.24 -2.51 -7.64
CA PHE A 24 -11.25 -1.21 -8.32
C PHE A 24 -12.66 -0.70 -8.62
N ASN A 25 -13.52 -1.50 -9.26
CA ASN A 25 -14.91 -1.12 -9.50
C ASN A 25 -15.69 -0.94 -8.19
N PHE A 26 -15.39 -1.75 -7.17
CA PHE A 26 -15.95 -1.58 -5.85
C PHE A 26 -15.48 -0.27 -5.19
N SER A 27 -14.19 0.05 -5.29
CA SER A 27 -13.61 1.30 -4.74
C SER A 27 -14.16 2.55 -5.41
N LEU A 28 -14.36 2.53 -6.74
CA LEU A 28 -15.01 3.60 -7.49
C LEU A 28 -16.47 3.80 -7.04
N SER A 29 -17.23 2.71 -6.90
CA SER A 29 -18.61 2.76 -6.40
C SER A 29 -18.71 3.21 -4.93
N TYR A 30 -17.69 2.96 -4.10
CA TYR A 30 -17.66 3.34 -2.69
C TYR A 30 -17.20 4.80 -2.47
N ALA A 31 -16.37 5.34 -3.36
CA ALA A 31 -15.85 6.70 -3.27
C ALA A 31 -16.87 7.78 -3.64
N GLU A 32 -17.97 7.42 -4.32
CA GLU A 32 -19.07 8.33 -4.68
C GLU A 32 -20.10 8.53 -3.55
N ASP A 33 -20.05 7.74 -2.47
CA ASP A 33 -20.94 7.87 -1.32
C ASP A 33 -20.46 9.01 -0.39
N GLU A 34 -21.31 10.01 -0.17
CA GLU A 34 -21.01 11.20 0.64
C GLU A 34 -20.56 10.89 2.05
N LYS A 35 -20.98 9.74 2.61
CA LYS A 35 -20.61 9.28 3.95
C LYS A 35 -19.11 9.01 4.08
N TYR A 36 -18.40 8.77 2.97
CA TYR A 36 -16.98 8.44 2.95
C TYR A 36 -16.08 9.56 2.39
N LYS A 37 -16.66 10.75 2.12
CA LYS A 37 -15.91 11.96 1.71
C LYS A 37 -14.86 12.40 2.74
N ILE A 38 -14.92 11.92 3.97
CA ILE A 38 -13.92 12.15 5.02
C ILE A 38 -13.73 10.86 5.83
N VAL A 39 -12.99 9.87 5.32
CA VAL A 39 -12.66 8.66 6.11
C VAL A 39 -11.18 8.29 5.96
N GLY A 40 -10.36 9.19 6.49
CA GLY A 40 -9.23 8.84 7.34
C GLY A 40 -9.37 9.69 8.60
N ASN A 41 -8.92 9.22 9.76
CA ASN A 41 -8.92 10.00 11.00
C ASN A 41 -7.96 11.21 10.89
N TYR A 42 -8.29 12.17 10.02
CA TYR A 42 -7.56 13.41 9.88
C TYR A 42 -8.08 14.36 10.95
N THR A 43 -7.20 14.68 11.89
CA THR A 43 -7.46 15.66 12.94
C THR A 43 -7.68 17.05 12.35
N LEU A 44 -8.18 17.99 13.16
CA LEU A 44 -8.28 19.40 12.75
C LEU A 44 -6.92 19.99 12.30
N GLN A 45 -5.82 19.48 12.86
CA GLN A 45 -4.46 19.88 12.49
C GLN A 45 -4.08 19.35 11.09
N ASP A 46 -4.54 18.15 10.74
CA ASP A 46 -4.36 17.59 9.40
C ASP A 46 -5.15 18.38 8.34
N SER A 47 -6.34 18.89 8.69
CA SER A 47 -7.15 19.73 7.79
C SER A 47 -6.42 21.03 7.37
N LYS A 48 -5.82 21.75 8.32
CA LYS A 48 -5.05 22.98 8.03
C LYS A 48 -3.80 22.71 7.20
N LEU A 49 -3.11 21.59 7.47
CA LEU A 49 -1.96 21.18 6.68
C LEU A 49 -2.39 20.85 5.24
N ILE A 50 -3.47 20.09 5.06
CA ILE A 50 -4.01 19.75 3.74
C ILE A 50 -4.38 21.01 2.96
N GLU A 51 -5.08 21.95 3.58
CA GLU A 51 -5.43 23.23 2.95
C GLU A 51 -4.17 24.01 2.52
N SER A 52 -3.16 24.04 3.38
CA SER A 52 -1.88 24.70 3.06
C SER A 52 -1.17 24.03 1.88
N LEU A 53 -1.19 22.71 1.80
CA LEU A 53 -0.59 21.94 0.70
C LEU A 53 -1.37 22.10 -0.61
N LEU A 54 -2.71 22.15 -0.57
CA LEU A 54 -3.56 22.45 -1.73
C LEU A 54 -3.27 23.86 -2.27
N ASN A 55 -3.12 24.84 -1.37
CA ASN A 55 -2.79 26.21 -1.73
C ASN A 55 -1.42 26.29 -2.40
N ILE A 56 -0.40 25.60 -1.87
CA ILE A 56 0.91 25.51 -2.53
C ILE A 56 0.78 24.90 -3.93
N ASN A 57 0.07 23.78 -4.06
CA ASN A 57 -0.08 23.12 -5.35
C ASN A 57 -0.73 24.06 -6.38
N SER A 58 -1.79 24.77 -5.98
CA SER A 58 -2.47 25.78 -6.79
C SER A 58 -1.54 26.91 -7.23
N LEU A 59 -0.70 27.44 -6.32
CA LEU A 59 0.27 28.49 -6.64
C LEU A 59 1.35 28.01 -7.61
N VAL A 60 1.85 26.80 -7.38
CA VAL A 60 2.89 26.18 -8.18
C VAL A 60 2.41 25.94 -9.62
N LEU A 61 1.19 25.40 -9.80
CA LEU A 61 0.62 25.10 -11.12
C LEU A 61 0.19 26.34 -11.91
N LYS A 62 -0.22 27.43 -11.24
CA LYS A 62 -0.62 28.69 -11.88
C LYS A 62 0.56 29.59 -12.24
N SER A 63 1.74 29.31 -11.70
CA SER A 63 2.90 30.17 -11.88
C SER A 63 3.50 29.99 -13.28
N PRO A 64 3.89 31.08 -13.97
CA PRO A 64 4.66 30.99 -15.20
C PRO A 64 6.12 30.53 -14.97
N LYS A 65 6.57 30.45 -13.70
CA LYS A 65 7.89 29.93 -13.34
C LYS A 65 7.83 28.40 -13.18
N ASN A 66 8.86 27.73 -13.68
CA ASN A 66 9.03 26.27 -13.53
C ASN A 66 9.40 25.90 -12.09
N TYR A 67 8.42 25.81 -11.19
CA TYR A 67 8.61 25.30 -9.83
C TYR A 67 8.55 23.77 -9.75
N LEU A 68 7.89 23.14 -10.72
CA LEU A 68 7.91 21.70 -10.92
C LEU A 68 8.58 21.37 -12.26
N ARG A 69 9.08 20.15 -12.35
CA ARG A 69 9.57 19.55 -13.58
C ARG A 69 9.12 18.09 -13.65
N ILE A 70 8.59 17.69 -14.80
CA ILE A 70 8.39 16.27 -15.14
C ILE A 70 9.71 15.74 -15.70
N ASN A 71 10.17 14.62 -15.16
CA ASN A 71 11.37 13.91 -15.58
C ASN A 71 11.03 12.92 -16.70
N ASP A 72 12.05 12.37 -17.37
CA ASP A 72 11.87 11.45 -18.52
C ASP A 72 11.15 10.15 -18.14
N ASP A 73 11.21 9.75 -16.86
CA ASP A 73 10.51 8.59 -16.30
C ASP A 73 9.08 8.91 -15.81
N GLY A 74 8.61 10.14 -16.02
CA GLY A 74 7.31 10.64 -15.59
C GLY A 74 7.27 11.14 -14.14
N SER A 75 8.34 10.96 -13.35
CA SER A 75 8.39 11.47 -11.98
C SER A 75 8.46 12.99 -11.92
N ILE A 76 8.01 13.58 -10.81
CA ILE A 76 7.99 15.03 -10.63
C ILE A 76 9.11 15.46 -9.68
N THR A 77 9.82 16.53 -10.03
CA THR A 77 10.82 17.19 -9.19
C THR A 77 10.31 18.56 -8.74
N VAL A 78 10.46 18.88 -7.45
CA VAL A 78 10.22 20.23 -6.90
C VAL A 78 11.52 21.02 -6.95
N ASN A 79 11.52 22.14 -7.66
CA ASN A 79 12.69 23.02 -7.77
C ASN A 79 12.86 23.89 -6.52
N GLU A 80 14.11 24.23 -6.17
CA GLU A 80 14.41 25.12 -5.03
C GLU A 80 13.78 26.51 -5.16
N SER A 81 13.49 26.94 -6.40
CA SER A 81 12.80 28.19 -6.70
C SER A 81 11.39 28.28 -6.09
N ILE A 82 10.79 27.18 -5.61
CA ILE A 82 9.52 27.21 -4.84
C ILE A 82 9.59 28.16 -3.64
N LYS A 83 10.80 28.42 -3.10
CA LYS A 83 11.06 29.40 -2.04
C LYS A 83 10.69 30.84 -2.44
N ASP A 84 10.51 31.12 -3.72
CA ASP A 84 10.03 32.41 -4.20
C ASP A 84 8.60 32.69 -3.75
N ILE A 85 7.75 31.65 -3.68
CA ILE A 85 6.30 31.76 -3.42
C ILE A 85 5.88 31.16 -2.08
N VAL A 86 6.67 30.26 -1.50
CA VAL A 86 6.46 29.67 -0.17
C VAL A 86 7.65 30.03 0.71
N LYS A 87 7.43 30.69 1.85
CA LYS A 87 8.53 31.09 2.76
C LYS A 87 8.71 30.14 3.96
N ASP A 88 7.75 29.25 4.18
CA ASP A 88 7.81 28.24 5.25
C ASP A 88 8.57 26.99 4.76
N ASP A 89 9.79 26.81 5.27
CA ASP A 89 10.64 25.67 4.93
C ASP A 89 10.03 24.32 5.36
N ASN A 90 9.30 24.26 6.48
CA ASN A 90 8.63 23.03 6.92
C ASN A 90 7.50 22.66 5.96
N LEU A 91 6.76 23.65 5.49
CA LEU A 91 5.68 23.43 4.53
C LEU A 91 6.22 23.04 3.15
N ILE A 92 7.35 23.62 2.71
CA ILE A 92 8.07 23.15 1.51
C ILE A 92 8.51 21.70 1.67
N LEU A 93 9.08 21.33 2.83
CA LEU A 93 9.51 19.97 3.11
C LEU A 93 8.33 18.98 3.02
N LYS A 94 7.17 19.35 3.57
CA LYS A 94 5.94 18.54 3.50
C LYS A 94 5.42 18.41 2.07
N TYR A 95 5.46 19.48 1.27
CA TYR A 95 5.08 19.40 -0.14
C TYR A 95 6.03 18.52 -0.95
N LYS A 96 7.35 18.60 -0.70
CA LYS A 96 8.35 17.70 -1.29
C LYS A 96 8.11 16.24 -0.89
N GLU A 97 7.73 16.00 0.36
CA GLU A 97 7.33 14.68 0.85
C GLU A 97 6.09 14.15 0.12
N CYS A 98 5.08 14.99 -0.14
CA CYS A 98 3.94 14.62 -0.99
C CYS A 98 4.39 14.22 -2.40
N ILE A 99 5.25 15.01 -3.05
CA ILE A 99 5.75 14.69 -4.40
C ILE A 99 6.55 13.38 -4.40
N LYS A 100 7.33 13.11 -3.33
CA LYS A 100 8.02 11.82 -3.16
C LYS A 100 7.04 10.64 -3.16
N TYR A 101 5.95 10.72 -2.41
CA TYR A 101 4.94 9.65 -2.39
C TYR A 101 4.24 9.49 -3.73
N LEU A 102 3.91 10.58 -4.42
CA LEU A 102 3.35 10.51 -5.77
C LEU A 102 4.30 9.77 -6.72
N ASN A 103 5.60 10.06 -6.63
CA ASN A 103 6.62 9.41 -7.45
C ASN A 103 6.72 7.90 -7.21
N LEU A 104 6.43 7.41 -6.00
CA LEU A 104 6.33 5.96 -5.76
C LEU A 104 5.18 5.34 -6.57
N ALA A 105 4.02 5.99 -6.61
CA ALA A 105 2.90 5.49 -7.41
C ALA A 105 3.16 5.59 -8.93
N ILE A 106 3.93 6.58 -9.37
CA ILE A 106 4.38 6.68 -10.77
C ILE A 106 5.37 5.56 -11.10
N GLU A 107 6.34 5.31 -10.22
CA GLU A 107 7.37 4.27 -10.40
C GLU A 107 6.75 2.86 -10.54
N GLU A 108 5.71 2.59 -9.73
CA GLU A 108 4.90 1.37 -9.75
C GLU A 108 3.92 1.31 -10.93
N GLY A 109 3.87 2.36 -11.77
CA GLY A 109 3.04 2.42 -12.97
C GLY A 109 1.55 2.57 -12.70
N ILE A 110 1.19 3.09 -11.52
CA ILE A 110 -0.21 3.29 -11.09
C ILE A 110 -0.70 4.67 -11.52
N ILE A 111 0.12 5.70 -11.38
CA ILE A 111 -0.19 7.07 -11.76
C ILE A 111 0.59 7.45 -13.02
N GLU A 112 -0.10 8.12 -13.95
CA GLU A 112 0.49 8.79 -15.10
C GLU A 112 0.33 10.31 -14.93
N VAL A 113 1.41 11.05 -15.16
CA VAL A 113 1.43 12.52 -15.14
C VAL A 113 1.38 13.05 -16.57
N LYS A 114 0.51 14.01 -16.84
CA LYS A 114 0.41 14.72 -18.12
C LYS A 114 1.27 15.98 -18.13
N ASP A 115 1.49 16.53 -19.31
CA ASP A 115 2.34 17.72 -19.51
C ASP A 115 1.86 18.96 -18.72
N ASP A 116 0.57 19.02 -18.38
CA ASP A 116 -0.04 20.06 -17.55
C ASP A 116 -0.01 19.73 -16.04
N PHE A 117 0.74 18.70 -15.65
CA PHE A 117 0.80 18.12 -14.30
C PHE A 117 -0.52 17.53 -13.78
N SER A 118 -1.55 17.45 -14.61
CA SER A 118 -2.73 16.65 -14.26
C SER A 118 -2.35 15.17 -14.16
N ILE A 119 -3.00 14.46 -13.25
CA ILE A 119 -2.72 13.05 -13.00
C ILE A 119 -3.94 12.19 -13.25
N GLN A 120 -3.70 10.97 -13.71
CA GLN A 120 -4.72 9.95 -13.90
C GLN A 120 -4.16 8.58 -13.52
N LEU A 121 -5.05 7.61 -13.36
CA LEU A 121 -4.62 6.22 -13.27
C LEU A 121 -4.10 5.73 -14.62
N SER A 122 -3.02 4.97 -14.59
CA SER A 122 -2.50 4.32 -15.78
C SER A 122 -3.51 3.31 -16.32
N LYS A 123 -3.81 3.39 -17.62
CA LYS A 123 -4.65 2.41 -18.33
C LYS A 123 -3.98 1.05 -18.49
N ASN A 124 -2.65 1.02 -18.41
CA ASN A 124 -1.82 -0.16 -18.53
C ASN A 124 -1.02 -0.30 -17.25
N ILE A 125 -1.65 -0.81 -16.19
CA ILE A 125 -0.95 -1.17 -14.95
C ILE A 125 0.01 -2.34 -15.27
N GLN A 126 1.17 -2.02 -15.84
CA GLN A 126 2.27 -2.96 -16.04
C GLN A 126 3.04 -3.05 -14.73
N LEU A 127 2.49 -3.83 -13.81
CA LEU A 127 3.11 -4.03 -12.51
C LEU A 127 4.48 -4.68 -12.70
N LYS A 128 5.55 -3.94 -12.40
CA LYS A 128 6.92 -4.43 -12.53
C LYS A 128 7.11 -5.62 -11.58
N ASN A 129 7.58 -6.74 -12.11
CA ASN A 129 8.08 -7.83 -11.28
C ASN A 129 9.49 -7.42 -10.81
N LYS A 130 9.59 -6.72 -9.69
CA LYS A 130 10.88 -6.45 -9.06
C LYS A 130 11.39 -7.73 -8.41
N SER A 131 12.63 -8.10 -8.71
CA SER A 131 13.34 -9.15 -7.99
C SER A 131 13.60 -8.69 -6.56
N VAL A 132 13.10 -9.43 -5.57
CA VAL A 132 13.32 -9.16 -4.15
C VAL A 132 14.82 -9.04 -3.86
N LYS A 133 15.29 -7.83 -3.53
CA LYS A 133 16.58 -7.63 -2.86
C LYS A 133 16.28 -7.56 -1.37
N SER A 134 16.71 -8.58 -0.62
CA SER A 134 16.62 -8.53 0.85
C SER A 134 17.69 -7.58 1.36
N ASP A 135 17.31 -6.37 1.76
CA ASP A 135 18.20 -5.50 2.53
C ASP A 135 18.26 -6.04 3.97
N LYS A 136 19.20 -6.96 4.21
CA LYS A 136 19.57 -7.43 5.54
C LYS A 136 20.40 -6.36 6.25
N ASN A 137 19.78 -5.29 6.72
CA ASN A 137 20.38 -4.45 7.76
C ASN A 137 20.02 -5.02 9.14
N SER A 138 20.65 -6.14 9.51
CA SER A 138 20.61 -6.66 10.86
C SER A 138 21.77 -6.05 11.67
N ILE A 139 21.46 -5.12 12.56
CA ILE A 139 22.36 -4.72 13.64
C ILE A 139 22.57 -5.96 14.52
N VAL A 140 23.78 -6.49 14.57
CA VAL A 140 24.12 -7.69 15.36
C VAL A 140 24.30 -7.28 16.82
N ILE A 141 23.26 -7.50 17.62
CA ILE A 141 23.35 -7.55 19.08
C ILE A 141 23.64 -9.00 19.45
N GLN A 142 24.49 -9.26 20.45
CA GLN A 142 24.76 -10.62 20.96
C GLN A 142 23.42 -11.33 21.21
N ARG A 143 23.18 -12.40 20.44
CA ARG A 143 21.93 -13.17 20.44
C ARG A 143 22.22 -14.58 20.94
N ASP A 144 21.33 -15.10 21.75
CA ASP A 144 21.28 -16.52 22.06
C ASP A 144 21.03 -17.30 20.75
N PRO A 145 21.94 -18.16 20.30
CA PRO A 145 21.81 -18.88 19.03
C PRO A 145 20.56 -19.76 18.95
N ASP A 146 19.94 -20.11 20.09
CA ASP A 146 18.75 -20.95 20.15
C ASP A 146 17.43 -20.15 20.08
N GLU A 147 17.46 -18.81 20.20
CA GLU A 147 16.25 -17.99 20.15
C GLU A 147 15.83 -17.69 18.68
N PRO A 148 14.54 -17.81 18.30
CA PRO A 148 14.03 -17.42 16.98
C PRO A 148 14.30 -15.96 16.60
N GLU A 149 14.33 -15.68 15.30
CA GLU A 149 14.68 -14.34 14.80
C GLU A 149 13.59 -13.31 15.13
N ARG A 150 14.00 -12.11 15.56
CA ARG A 150 13.05 -11.06 15.88
C ARG A 150 12.58 -10.33 14.62
N VAL A 151 11.27 -10.15 14.49
CA VAL A 151 10.64 -9.30 13.47
C VAL A 151 9.89 -8.15 14.14
N TYR A 152 10.13 -6.93 13.67
CA TYR A 152 9.44 -5.71 14.10
C TYR A 152 8.13 -5.53 13.33
N LEU A 153 7.21 -6.48 13.51
CA LEU A 153 6.01 -6.61 12.68
C LEU A 153 5.09 -5.39 12.77
N ILE A 154 4.85 -4.89 13.98
CA ILE A 154 3.98 -3.73 14.21
C ILE A 154 4.57 -2.47 13.57
N GLU A 155 5.87 -2.24 13.74
CA GLU A 155 6.56 -1.08 13.17
C GLU A 155 6.57 -1.13 11.65
N MET A 156 6.78 -2.32 11.08
CA MET A 156 6.69 -2.56 9.63
C MET A 156 5.27 -2.30 9.10
N CYS A 157 4.23 -2.77 9.81
CA CYS A 157 2.83 -2.49 9.49
C CYS A 157 2.53 -0.98 9.50
N ARG A 158 2.92 -0.27 10.56
CA ARG A 158 2.72 1.18 10.70
C ARG A 158 3.46 1.98 9.62
N ALA A 159 4.71 1.61 9.32
CA ALA A 159 5.48 2.23 8.25
C ALA A 159 4.79 2.09 6.89
N ASN A 160 4.28 0.89 6.58
CA ASN A 160 3.58 0.63 5.32
C ASN A 160 2.22 1.35 5.27
N VAL A 161 1.48 1.46 6.38
CA VAL A 161 0.27 2.29 6.44
C VAL A 161 0.57 3.76 6.21
N ASN A 162 1.67 4.28 6.78
CA ASN A 162 2.10 5.67 6.55
C ASN A 162 2.45 5.90 5.07
N GLU A 163 3.11 4.95 4.43
CA GLU A 163 3.37 4.98 2.99
C GLU A 163 2.07 5.06 2.18
N LEU A 164 1.07 4.21 2.49
CA LEU A 164 -0.25 4.24 1.85
C LEU A 164 -0.98 5.58 2.06
N ASN A 165 -0.92 6.14 3.27
CA ASN A 165 -1.50 7.45 3.56
C ASN A 165 -0.77 8.56 2.79
N GLY A 166 0.54 8.43 2.60
CA GLY A 166 1.33 9.31 1.72
C GLY A 166 0.88 9.26 0.26
N ILE A 167 0.61 8.06 -0.29
CA ILE A 167 0.05 7.90 -1.65
C ILE A 167 -1.32 8.60 -1.76
N TYR A 168 -2.21 8.39 -0.79
CA TYR A 168 -3.52 9.05 -0.77
C TYR A 168 -3.39 10.57 -0.72
N LEU A 169 -2.65 11.10 0.26
CA LEU A 169 -2.52 12.55 0.45
C LEU A 169 -1.87 13.20 -0.76
N SER A 170 -0.78 12.63 -1.28
CA SER A 170 -0.12 13.18 -2.47
C SER A 170 -1.05 13.22 -3.69
N THR A 171 -1.78 12.13 -3.96
CA THR A 171 -2.73 12.08 -5.07
C THR A 171 -3.87 13.08 -4.87
N LEU A 172 -4.38 13.22 -3.64
CA LEU A 172 -5.42 14.19 -3.30
C LEU A 172 -4.95 15.64 -3.51
N ILE A 173 -3.75 15.98 -3.02
CA ILE A 173 -3.19 17.33 -3.13
C ILE A 173 -2.97 17.71 -4.60
N ILE A 174 -2.49 16.78 -5.42
CA ILE A 174 -2.16 17.06 -6.82
C ILE A 174 -3.41 17.10 -7.71
N SER A 175 -4.34 16.16 -7.52
CA SER A 175 -5.54 16.07 -8.37
C SER A 175 -6.75 16.86 -7.87
N GLY A 176 -6.82 17.16 -6.57
CA GLY A 176 -8.04 17.61 -5.91
C GLY A 176 -9.17 16.57 -5.89
N ASN A 177 -8.90 15.31 -6.24
CA ASN A 177 -9.91 14.27 -6.42
C ASN A 177 -9.71 13.11 -5.43
N ALA A 178 -10.59 13.03 -4.43
CA ALA A 178 -10.54 12.00 -3.39
C ALA A 178 -10.78 10.58 -3.92
N ALA A 179 -11.65 10.40 -4.93
CA ALA A 179 -11.89 9.09 -5.53
C ALA A 179 -10.66 8.55 -6.26
N LEU A 180 -9.96 9.43 -6.98
CA LEU A 180 -8.67 9.11 -7.60
C LEU A 180 -7.62 8.75 -6.53
N ALA A 181 -7.57 9.52 -5.44
CA ALA A 181 -6.64 9.28 -4.34
C ALA A 181 -6.85 7.92 -3.65
N TYR A 182 -8.10 7.55 -3.36
CA TYR A 182 -8.41 6.22 -2.82
C TYR A 182 -8.07 5.12 -3.81
N SER A 183 -8.38 5.33 -5.09
CA SER A 183 -8.06 4.35 -6.13
C SER A 183 -6.56 4.12 -6.26
N ALA A 184 -5.76 5.18 -6.22
CA ALA A 184 -4.30 5.10 -6.22
C ALA A 184 -3.76 4.39 -4.98
N LYS A 185 -4.29 4.69 -3.78
CA LYS A 185 -3.92 4.02 -2.52
C LYS A 185 -4.16 2.51 -2.59
N VAL A 186 -5.35 2.11 -3.06
CA VAL A 186 -5.75 0.71 -3.18
C VAL A 186 -4.92 -0.01 -4.25
N ALA A 187 -4.72 0.62 -5.41
CA ALA A 187 -3.89 0.07 -6.48
C ALA A 187 -2.42 -0.11 -6.03
N TYR A 188 -1.88 0.84 -5.27
CA TYR A 188 -0.55 0.76 -4.69
C TYR A 188 -0.46 -0.36 -3.66
N TRP A 189 -1.37 -0.42 -2.70
CA TRP A 189 -1.39 -1.54 -1.75
C TRP A 189 -1.43 -2.89 -2.46
N THR A 190 -2.29 -3.03 -3.48
CA THR A 190 -2.42 -4.26 -4.27
C THR A 190 -1.13 -4.60 -5.01
N SER A 191 -0.41 -3.62 -5.56
CA SER A 191 0.88 -3.87 -6.23
C SER A 191 1.94 -4.41 -5.27
N LYS A 192 1.88 -4.02 -3.99
CA LYS A 192 2.85 -4.41 -2.96
C LYS A 192 2.53 -5.77 -2.34
N VAL A 193 1.27 -6.08 -2.04
CA VAL A 193 0.87 -7.32 -1.32
C VAL A 193 0.65 -8.53 -2.23
N ARG A 194 0.54 -8.34 -3.54
CA ARG A 194 0.41 -9.45 -4.50
C ARG A 194 1.62 -10.39 -4.47
N GLU A 195 1.44 -11.57 -5.05
CA GLU A 195 2.55 -12.54 -5.20
C GLU A 195 3.75 -11.89 -5.92
N GLY A 196 4.93 -11.96 -5.29
CA GLY A 196 6.16 -11.35 -5.80
C GLY A 196 6.23 -9.82 -5.71
N GLY A 197 5.24 -9.17 -5.10
CA GLY A 197 5.33 -7.77 -4.68
C GLY A 197 6.27 -7.58 -3.49
N ASP A 198 6.63 -6.32 -3.22
CA ASP A 198 7.60 -6.00 -2.16
C ASP A 198 7.14 -6.41 -0.76
N TRP A 199 5.84 -6.57 -0.54
CA TRP A 199 5.23 -6.97 0.74
C TRP A 199 4.74 -8.43 0.71
N ASP A 200 5.21 -9.25 -0.23
CA ASP A 200 5.03 -10.71 -0.21
C ASP A 200 5.90 -11.34 0.89
N TYR A 201 5.51 -11.09 2.14
CA TYR A 201 6.26 -11.49 3.31
C TYR A 201 6.27 -13.00 3.54
N LYS A 202 5.30 -13.74 2.97
CA LYS A 202 5.33 -15.21 2.98
C LYS A 202 6.58 -15.71 2.26
N ARG A 203 6.98 -15.10 1.14
CA ARG A 203 8.23 -15.41 0.43
C ARG A 203 9.48 -14.93 1.15
N ILE A 204 9.43 -13.79 1.83
CA ILE A 204 10.58 -13.18 2.51
C ILE A 204 10.93 -13.96 3.78
N TYR A 205 9.93 -14.26 4.61
CA TYR A 205 10.14 -14.88 5.92
C TYR A 205 10.01 -16.41 5.89
N GLY A 206 9.38 -16.96 4.85
CA GLY A 206 9.16 -18.39 4.67
C GLY A 206 8.02 -18.93 5.53
N TRP A 207 7.19 -19.78 4.94
CA TRP A 207 5.93 -20.28 5.51
C TRP A 207 6.07 -20.87 6.92
N ASN A 208 7.06 -21.72 7.15
CA ASN A 208 7.17 -22.53 8.37
C ASN A 208 8.29 -22.07 9.31
N LYS A 209 9.00 -20.98 9.01
CA LYS A 209 10.06 -20.51 9.90
C LYS A 209 9.44 -19.74 11.07
N LEU A 210 9.84 -20.09 12.29
CA LEU A 210 9.37 -19.45 13.52
C LEU A 210 10.14 -18.15 13.76
N TYR A 211 9.42 -17.10 14.17
CA TYR A 211 9.94 -15.79 14.51
C TYR A 211 9.38 -15.34 15.85
N LYS A 212 10.17 -14.49 16.52
CA LYS A 212 9.78 -13.77 17.73
C LYS A 212 9.27 -12.39 17.33
N ILE A 213 8.09 -12.01 17.81
CA ILE A 213 7.57 -10.64 17.69
C ILE A 213 7.29 -10.06 19.06
N VAL A 214 7.22 -8.73 19.15
CA VAL A 214 6.80 -8.03 20.36
C VAL A 214 5.59 -7.18 20.01
N VAL A 215 4.49 -7.39 20.74
CA VAL A 215 3.22 -6.70 20.56
C VAL A 215 2.80 -6.17 21.92
N ASP A 216 2.71 -4.85 22.06
CA ASP A 216 2.34 -4.20 23.33
C ASP A 216 3.15 -4.72 24.54
N GLY A 217 4.48 -4.81 24.36
CA GLY A 217 5.40 -5.32 25.38
C GLY A 217 5.36 -6.84 25.63
N LYS A 218 4.47 -7.58 24.97
CA LYS A 218 4.38 -9.05 25.08
C LYS A 218 5.11 -9.74 23.95
N ILE A 219 5.82 -10.81 24.28
CA ILE A 219 6.51 -11.64 23.30
C ILE A 219 5.52 -12.67 22.75
N GLU A 220 5.45 -12.79 21.42
CA GLU A 220 4.75 -13.87 20.74
C GLU A 220 5.67 -14.57 19.75
N TYR A 221 5.39 -15.85 19.49
CA TYR A 221 6.10 -16.64 18.50
C TYR A 221 5.14 -17.01 17.37
N ILE A 222 5.47 -16.60 16.15
CA ILE A 222 4.61 -16.78 14.97
C ILE A 222 5.42 -17.28 13.77
N HIS A 223 4.76 -17.92 12.81
CA HIS A 223 5.42 -18.38 11.60
C HIS A 223 5.50 -17.26 10.55
N GLY A 224 6.42 -17.36 9.60
CA GLY A 224 6.54 -16.37 8.53
C GLY A 224 5.30 -16.26 7.63
N GLU A 225 4.48 -17.31 7.53
CA GLU A 225 3.15 -17.22 6.92
C GLU A 225 2.22 -16.27 7.69
N ASP A 226 2.21 -16.39 9.02
CA ASP A 226 1.39 -15.55 9.90
C ASP A 226 1.83 -14.07 9.81
N ILE A 227 3.12 -13.80 9.66
CA ILE A 227 3.67 -12.45 9.42
C ILE A 227 3.01 -11.81 8.18
N GLY A 228 2.97 -12.53 7.06
CA GLY A 228 2.37 -12.03 5.82
C GLY A 228 0.87 -11.79 5.94
N ASN A 229 0.14 -12.73 6.54
CA ASN A 229 -1.30 -12.61 6.72
C ASN A 229 -1.70 -11.48 7.68
N ILE A 230 -1.01 -11.35 8.81
CA ILE A 230 -1.21 -10.27 9.77
C ILE A 230 -0.92 -8.92 9.10
N HIS A 231 0.18 -8.82 8.36
CA HIS A 231 0.53 -7.59 7.65
C HIS A 231 -0.51 -7.20 6.59
N TYR A 232 -0.98 -8.17 5.80
CA TYR A 232 -2.05 -7.97 4.82
C TYR A 232 -3.33 -7.43 5.49
N GLY A 233 -3.77 -8.07 6.58
CA GLY A 233 -4.94 -7.64 7.33
C GLY A 233 -4.79 -6.23 7.92
N TYR A 234 -3.65 -5.96 8.56
CA TYR A 234 -3.36 -4.67 9.18
C TYR A 234 -3.31 -3.53 8.15
N THR A 235 -2.50 -3.68 7.10
CA THR A 235 -2.36 -2.65 6.07
C THR A 235 -3.61 -2.50 5.21
N GLY A 236 -4.27 -3.61 4.89
CA GLY A 236 -5.54 -3.61 4.16
C GLY A 236 -6.65 -2.88 4.92
N ARG A 237 -6.69 -2.99 6.25
CA ARG A 237 -7.69 -2.29 7.07
C ARG A 237 -7.56 -0.77 7.04
N SER A 238 -6.38 -0.24 6.67
CA SER A 238 -6.17 1.19 6.45
C SER A 238 -6.81 1.73 5.17
N LEU A 239 -7.32 0.86 4.30
CA LEU A 239 -8.02 1.22 3.07
C LEU A 239 -9.51 1.50 3.35
N PRO A 240 -10.22 2.25 2.48
CA PRO A 240 -11.68 2.44 2.58
C PRO A 240 -12.45 1.19 2.14
N LEU A 241 -12.00 0.01 2.57
CA LEU A 241 -12.59 -1.29 2.22
C LEU A 241 -13.18 -1.91 3.49
N PRO A 242 -14.39 -2.52 3.41
CA PRO A 242 -14.91 -3.35 4.49
C PRO A 242 -13.97 -4.51 4.80
N ALA A 243 -13.92 -4.93 6.08
CA ALA A 243 -13.09 -6.06 6.51
C ALA A 243 -13.46 -7.35 5.76
N GLU A 244 -14.74 -7.53 5.46
CA GLU A 244 -15.30 -8.64 4.71
C GLU A 244 -14.78 -8.68 3.27
N VAL A 245 -14.57 -7.52 2.64
CA VAL A 245 -13.98 -7.41 1.30
C VAL A 245 -12.52 -7.86 1.34
N LEU A 246 -11.75 -7.47 2.36
CA LEU A 246 -10.36 -7.90 2.55
C LEU A 246 -10.24 -9.42 2.78
N CYS A 247 -11.12 -9.98 3.59
CA CYS A 247 -11.17 -11.42 3.87
C CYS A 247 -11.60 -12.22 2.63
N SER A 248 -12.60 -11.73 1.90
CA SER A 248 -13.08 -12.33 0.64
C SER A 248 -12.02 -12.27 -0.46
N ALA A 249 -11.28 -11.17 -0.51
CA ALA A 249 -10.15 -10.97 -1.39
C ALA A 249 -9.04 -12.03 -1.18
N ALA A 250 -8.66 -12.28 0.08
CA ALA A 250 -7.68 -13.32 0.41
C ALA A 250 -8.18 -14.72 0.00
N GLY A 251 -9.44 -15.03 0.30
CA GLY A 251 -10.05 -16.31 -0.10
C GLY A 251 -10.17 -16.50 -1.61
N LEU A 252 -10.49 -15.43 -2.36
CA LEU A 252 -10.48 -15.47 -3.82
C LEU A 252 -9.07 -15.76 -4.37
N ALA A 253 -8.02 -15.16 -3.80
CA ALA A 253 -6.65 -15.45 -4.20
C ALA A 253 -6.29 -16.93 -3.98
N GLN A 254 -6.72 -17.54 -2.87
CA GLN A 254 -6.48 -18.96 -2.56
C GLN A 254 -7.26 -19.92 -3.48
N ILE A 255 -8.51 -19.59 -3.85
CA ILE A 255 -9.27 -20.33 -4.87
C ILE A 255 -8.49 -20.34 -6.19
N LEU A 256 -7.96 -19.17 -6.56
CA LEU A 256 -7.32 -18.94 -7.83
C LEU A 256 -5.91 -19.56 -7.94
N THR A 257 -5.20 -19.74 -6.83
CA THR A 257 -3.94 -20.52 -6.76
C THR A 257 -4.19 -22.03 -6.71
N GLY A 258 -5.44 -22.47 -6.55
CA GLY A 258 -5.86 -23.88 -6.58
C GLY A 258 -5.67 -24.62 -5.26
N ASN A 259 -5.41 -23.91 -4.16
CA ASN A 259 -5.14 -24.48 -2.83
C ASN A 259 -6.35 -24.43 -1.89
N PHE A 260 -7.56 -24.17 -2.39
CA PHE A 260 -8.77 -24.08 -1.59
C PHE A 260 -9.39 -25.46 -1.28
N LYS A 261 -10.14 -25.54 -0.18
CA LYS A 261 -11.04 -26.66 0.11
C LYS A 261 -12.48 -26.16 0.15
N ILE A 262 -13.41 -26.90 -0.44
CA ILE A 262 -14.85 -26.57 -0.44
C ILE A 262 -15.39 -26.46 1.00
N SER A 263 -14.83 -27.23 1.94
CA SER A 263 -15.16 -27.16 3.37
C SER A 263 -14.79 -25.83 4.05
N TRP A 264 -14.02 -24.95 3.40
CA TRP A 264 -13.56 -23.66 3.91
C TRP A 264 -14.50 -22.50 3.54
N TYR A 265 -15.74 -22.77 3.12
CA TYR A 265 -16.67 -21.71 2.74
C TYR A 265 -16.91 -20.66 3.86
N ASN A 266 -16.90 -21.09 5.13
CA ASN A 266 -17.03 -20.20 6.30
C ASN A 266 -15.79 -19.32 6.57
N SER A 267 -14.67 -19.61 5.90
CA SER A 267 -13.42 -18.83 5.91
C SER A 267 -13.15 -18.20 4.55
N TYR A 268 -14.22 -17.90 3.79
CA TYR A 268 -14.15 -17.34 2.43
C TYR A 268 -13.34 -18.21 1.44
N PHE A 269 -13.24 -19.52 1.70
CA PHE A 269 -12.42 -20.51 0.97
C PHE A 269 -10.91 -20.36 1.14
N ASP A 270 -10.47 -19.55 2.10
CA ASP A 270 -9.08 -19.47 2.55
C ASP A 270 -8.81 -20.45 3.70
N ASP A 271 -7.53 -20.73 3.99
CA ASP A 271 -7.16 -21.53 5.16
C ASP A 271 -7.68 -20.83 6.45
N PRO A 272 -8.42 -21.52 7.35
CA PRO A 272 -8.93 -20.91 8.57
C PRO A 272 -7.86 -20.24 9.45
N LYS A 273 -6.63 -20.76 9.44
CA LYS A 273 -5.49 -20.16 10.16
C LYS A 273 -5.04 -18.85 9.50
N ASP A 274 -5.02 -18.81 8.17
CA ASP A 274 -4.71 -17.60 7.41
C ASP A 274 -5.74 -16.50 7.68
N GLN A 275 -7.02 -16.85 7.75
CA GLN A 275 -8.10 -15.93 8.10
C GLN A 275 -8.02 -15.43 9.54
N GLU A 276 -7.63 -16.27 10.49
CA GLU A 276 -7.39 -15.84 11.87
C GLU A 276 -6.24 -14.82 11.93
N ALA A 277 -5.14 -15.07 11.23
CA ALA A 277 -4.00 -14.16 11.15
C ALA A 277 -4.38 -12.82 10.47
N ILE A 278 -5.17 -12.85 9.38
CA ILE A 278 -5.70 -11.63 8.74
C ILE A 278 -6.58 -10.84 9.71
N ARG A 279 -7.53 -11.51 10.39
CA ARG A 279 -8.42 -10.87 11.38
C ARG A 279 -7.64 -10.30 12.55
N LYS A 280 -6.57 -10.96 12.98
CA LYS A 280 -5.66 -10.47 14.02
C LYS A 280 -4.99 -9.16 13.59
N GLY A 281 -4.49 -9.10 12.35
CA GLY A 281 -3.94 -7.86 11.77
C GLY A 281 -4.96 -6.73 11.70
N ILE A 282 -6.18 -7.02 11.25
CA ILE A 282 -7.30 -6.06 11.23
C ILE A 282 -7.56 -5.52 12.65
N SER A 283 -7.68 -6.42 13.63
CA SER A 283 -7.96 -6.05 15.01
C SER A 283 -6.85 -5.19 15.62
N TRP A 284 -5.58 -5.51 15.33
CA TRP A 284 -4.45 -4.70 15.77
C TRP A 284 -4.49 -3.27 15.20
N TYR A 285 -4.83 -3.12 13.92
CA TYR A 285 -5.02 -1.79 13.34
C TYR A 285 -6.16 -1.01 14.03
N GLU A 286 -7.29 -1.66 14.28
CA GLU A 286 -8.46 -1.02 14.93
C GLU A 286 -8.21 -0.65 16.39
N GLN A 287 -7.34 -1.39 17.09
CA GLN A 287 -6.89 -1.06 18.44
C GLN A 287 -5.84 0.06 18.48
N GLY A 288 -5.34 0.50 17.33
CA GLY A 288 -4.28 1.51 17.24
C GLY A 288 -2.89 1.00 17.63
N LEU A 289 -2.67 -0.32 17.57
CA LEU A 289 -1.37 -0.97 17.83
C LEU A 289 -0.33 -0.66 16.76
#